data_AF-A0AA88AWY8-F1
#
_entry.id   AF-A0AA88AWY8-F1
#
_cell.length_a   1.000
_cell.length_b   1.000
_cell.length_c   1.000
_cell.angle_alpha   90.00
_cell.angle_beta   90.00
_cell.angle_gamma   90.00
#
_symmetry.space_group_name_H-M   'P 1'
#
loop_
_entity.id
_entity.type
_entity.pdbx_description
1 polymer ?
#
loop_
_entity_poly.entity_id
_entity_poly.type
_entity_poly.pdbx_seq_one_letter_code
_entity_poly.pdbx_strand_id
1 'polypeptide(L)'
;MNPTSLDRRIRYLYPLALASILVLGTARLVLDNLKSNDSYVFKQYGRREKHRPEVVVVSPADRIDESCNVFEGKWVWENVSFPLYTEESCPYLVKQVTCQRNGRPDSLYKNWRWQPNGCDLPSPLYLKERNLLKEYLPGRSSKSRYGNPEEVQEYNVTTAYRLALETWANWIESSINNQTQEVFFTSMSPTHLWSWEWRPGSNENCYNETHPIQASTYWGTGSSLEIMDIIHDVLADLKVNVTFLNITQLSEFRKDAHTSVYGERRGKLLTKEQRSDPKNFADCIHWCLPGVPDTWNEILYAYLLKSHRNHL
;
A
#
# COMPACT_ATOMS: atom_id res chain seq x y z
N MET A 1 74.45 -3.91 -22.20
CA MET A 1 74.14 -3.65 -20.78
C MET A 1 73.02 -4.60 -20.36
N ASN A 2 73.24 -5.46 -19.37
CA ASN A 2 72.21 -6.39 -18.89
C ASN A 2 71.09 -5.62 -18.18
N PRO A 3 69.80 -5.86 -18.50
CA PRO A 3 68.70 -5.21 -17.81
C PRO A 3 68.72 -5.60 -16.33
N THR A 4 68.55 -4.61 -15.46
CA THR A 4 68.59 -4.76 -14.00
C THR A 4 67.46 -5.69 -13.51
N SER A 5 67.71 -6.37 -12.38
CA SER A 5 66.80 -7.33 -11.72
C SER A 5 65.33 -6.85 -11.59
N LEU A 6 65.13 -5.53 -11.44
CA LEU A 6 63.81 -4.90 -11.32
C LEU A 6 63.00 -4.95 -12.63
N ASP A 7 63.67 -4.79 -13.77
CA ASP A 7 63.05 -4.73 -15.10
C ASP A 7 62.64 -6.14 -15.61
N ARG A 8 63.33 -7.17 -15.12
CA ARG A 8 62.96 -8.57 -15.36
C ARG A 8 61.73 -8.98 -14.52
N ARG A 9 61.60 -8.47 -13.28
CA ARG A 9 60.41 -8.71 -12.44
C ARG A 9 59.14 -8.10 -13.03
N ILE A 10 59.20 -6.88 -13.54
CA ILE A 10 58.03 -6.20 -14.13
C ILE A 10 57.58 -6.89 -15.42
N ARG A 11 58.51 -7.31 -16.29
CA ARG A 11 58.19 -7.98 -17.55
C ARG A 11 57.51 -9.35 -17.40
N TYR A 12 57.75 -10.07 -16.31
CA TYR A 12 57.17 -11.39 -16.10
C TYR A 12 56.04 -11.41 -15.05
N LEU A 13 56.13 -10.65 -13.97
CA LEU A 13 55.12 -10.67 -12.90
C LEU A 13 53.86 -9.89 -13.26
N TYR A 14 53.98 -8.80 -14.00
CA TYR A 14 52.83 -7.97 -14.38
C TYR A 14 51.85 -8.69 -15.33
N PRO A 15 52.31 -9.37 -16.42
CA PRO A 15 51.41 -10.16 -17.25
C PRO A 15 50.85 -11.39 -16.52
N LEU A 16 51.60 -12.01 -15.60
CA LEU A 16 51.08 -13.10 -14.76
C LEU A 16 50.00 -12.61 -13.78
N ALA A 17 50.16 -11.43 -13.19
CA ALA A 17 49.15 -10.83 -12.32
C ALA A 17 47.89 -10.43 -13.10
N LEU A 18 48.04 -9.84 -14.28
CA LEU A 18 46.91 -9.52 -15.17
C LEU A 18 46.17 -10.77 -15.64
N ALA A 19 46.89 -11.82 -16.03
CA ALA A 19 46.30 -13.10 -16.40
C ALA A 19 45.55 -13.72 -15.21
N SER A 20 46.10 -13.63 -13.99
CA SER A 20 45.44 -14.12 -12.78
C SER A 20 44.16 -13.34 -12.45
N ILE A 21 44.16 -12.02 -12.61
CA ILE A 21 42.96 -11.18 -12.40
C ILE A 21 41.89 -11.49 -13.47
N LEU A 22 42.29 -11.68 -14.72
CA LEU A 22 41.38 -12.07 -15.80
C LEU A 22 40.76 -13.44 -15.55
N VAL A 23 41.55 -14.44 -15.16
CA VAL A 23 41.06 -15.79 -14.84
C VAL A 23 40.16 -15.79 -13.61
N LEU A 24 40.49 -15.06 -12.56
CA LEU A 24 39.62 -14.94 -11.37
C LEU A 24 38.34 -14.17 -11.69
N GLY A 25 38.43 -13.13 -12.52
CA GLY A 25 37.28 -12.35 -13.00
C GLY A 25 36.33 -13.19 -13.84
N THR A 26 36.84 -13.93 -14.83
CA THR A 26 36.02 -14.82 -15.65
C THR A 26 35.48 -16.00 -14.86
N ALA A 27 36.27 -16.60 -13.97
CA ALA A 27 35.79 -17.67 -13.10
C ALA A 27 34.64 -17.19 -12.19
N ARG A 28 34.73 -15.98 -11.62
CA ARG A 28 33.66 -15.40 -10.81
C ARG A 28 32.42 -15.08 -11.64
N LEU A 29 32.59 -14.54 -12.85
CA LEU A 29 31.50 -14.26 -13.78
C LEU A 29 30.78 -15.54 -14.22
N VAL A 30 31.54 -16.62 -14.49
CA VAL A 30 31.00 -17.95 -14.79
C VAL A 30 30.33 -18.57 -13.57
N LEU A 31 30.91 -18.43 -12.37
CA LEU A 31 30.28 -18.92 -11.13
C LEU A 31 28.97 -18.18 -10.82
N ASP A 32 28.92 -16.87 -11.06
CA ASP A 32 27.72 -16.05 -10.89
C ASP A 32 26.66 -16.41 -11.95
N ASN A 33 27.07 -16.74 -13.18
CA ASN A 33 26.17 -17.22 -14.24
C ASN A 33 25.67 -18.65 -13.99
N LEU A 34 26.50 -19.53 -13.43
CA LEU A 34 26.10 -20.88 -12.99
C LEU A 34 25.17 -20.81 -11.77
N LYS A 35 25.44 -19.93 -10.79
CA LYS A 35 24.51 -19.63 -9.68
C LYS A 35 23.21 -18.99 -10.16
N SER A 36 23.24 -18.20 -11.23
CA SER A 36 22.03 -17.68 -11.86
C SER A 36 21.13 -18.80 -12.40
N ASN A 37 21.73 -19.84 -13.00
CA ASN A 37 21.00 -21.01 -13.51
C ASN A 37 20.52 -21.99 -12.43
N ASP A 38 21.18 -22.04 -11.27
CA ASP A 38 20.76 -22.88 -10.12
C ASP A 38 20.12 -22.09 -8.96
N SER A 39 19.79 -20.81 -9.19
CA SER A 39 19.04 -20.01 -8.23
C SER A 39 17.68 -20.68 -8.00
N TYR A 40 17.39 -20.99 -6.73
CA TYR A 40 16.08 -21.46 -6.27
C TYR A 40 14.93 -20.58 -6.80
N VAL A 41 15.23 -19.28 -7.01
CA VAL A 41 14.31 -18.30 -7.60
C VAL A 41 13.96 -18.65 -9.05
N PHE A 42 14.91 -19.03 -9.91
CA PHE A 42 14.58 -19.40 -11.30
C PHE A 42 13.89 -20.77 -11.41
N LYS A 43 14.17 -21.70 -10.49
CA LYS A 43 13.45 -22.98 -10.40
C LYS A 43 11.99 -22.79 -9.93
N GLN A 44 11.73 -21.78 -9.10
CA GLN A 44 10.39 -21.48 -8.57
C GLN A 44 9.57 -20.57 -9.50
N TYR A 45 10.21 -19.64 -10.24
CA TYR A 45 9.55 -18.65 -11.11
C TYR A 45 9.71 -18.90 -12.62
N GLY A 46 10.59 -19.80 -13.06
CA GLY A 46 10.83 -20.11 -14.48
C GLY A 46 9.97 -21.24 -15.05
N ARG A 47 9.19 -21.95 -14.22
CA ARG A 47 8.20 -22.92 -14.67
C ARG A 47 6.86 -22.19 -14.85
N ARG A 48 6.54 -21.81 -16.09
CA ARG A 48 5.15 -21.58 -16.50
C ARG A 48 4.44 -22.92 -16.42
N GLU A 49 4.02 -23.33 -15.22
CA GLU A 49 2.91 -24.27 -15.11
C GLU A 49 1.74 -23.60 -15.82
N LYS A 50 1.15 -24.31 -16.79
CA LYS A 50 -0.20 -23.98 -17.28
C LYS A 50 -1.15 -24.23 -16.11
N HIS A 51 -1.17 -23.35 -15.12
CA HIS A 51 -2.26 -23.31 -14.17
C HIS A 51 -3.51 -22.99 -14.97
N ARG A 52 -4.34 -24.02 -15.12
CA ARG A 52 -5.74 -23.85 -15.48
C ARG A 52 -6.29 -22.86 -14.44
N PRO A 53 -6.88 -21.72 -14.82
CA PRO A 53 -7.42 -20.79 -13.84
C PRO A 53 -8.42 -21.59 -12.99
N GLU A 54 -8.12 -21.69 -11.70
CA GLU A 54 -8.99 -22.35 -10.75
C GLU A 54 -10.28 -21.53 -10.71
N VAL A 55 -11.40 -22.11 -11.14
CA VAL A 55 -12.67 -21.38 -11.22
C VAL A 55 -12.99 -20.82 -9.83
N VAL A 56 -13.03 -19.50 -9.71
CA VAL A 56 -13.37 -18.81 -8.46
C VAL A 56 -14.85 -19.02 -8.19
N VAL A 57 -15.20 -20.08 -7.46
CA VAL A 57 -16.56 -20.33 -6.98
C VAL A 57 -16.90 -19.32 -5.89
N VAL A 58 -17.60 -18.26 -6.26
CA VAL A 58 -18.13 -17.23 -5.34
C VAL A 58 -19.42 -17.76 -4.71
N SER A 59 -19.41 -17.95 -3.39
CA SER A 59 -20.59 -18.40 -2.65
C SER A 59 -21.72 -17.38 -2.78
N PRO A 60 -23.01 -17.77 -2.69
CA PRO A 60 -24.12 -16.82 -2.71
C PRO A 60 -24.06 -15.72 -1.65
N ALA A 61 -23.45 -16.00 -0.49
CA ALA A 61 -23.31 -15.05 0.61
C ALA A 61 -22.21 -13.99 0.35
N ASP A 62 -21.25 -14.27 -0.52
CA ASP A 62 -20.17 -13.34 -0.89
C ASP A 62 -20.54 -12.48 -2.12
N ARG A 63 -21.81 -12.51 -2.53
CA ARG A 63 -22.32 -11.78 -3.69
C ARG A 63 -22.82 -10.41 -3.27
N ILE A 64 -22.17 -9.37 -3.76
CA ILE A 64 -22.69 -8.01 -3.61
C ILE A 64 -23.73 -7.74 -4.71
N ASP A 65 -24.88 -7.21 -4.29
CA ASP A 65 -25.94 -6.72 -5.17
C ASP A 65 -25.42 -5.54 -6.01
N GLU A 66 -25.82 -5.48 -7.29
CA GLU A 66 -25.41 -4.41 -8.20
C GLU A 66 -25.83 -3.01 -7.73
N SER A 67 -26.91 -2.92 -6.96
CA SER A 67 -27.45 -1.69 -6.39
C SER A 67 -26.82 -1.28 -5.05
N CYS A 68 -25.95 -2.11 -4.46
CA CYS A 68 -25.37 -1.80 -3.17
C CYS A 68 -24.24 -0.76 -3.26
N ASN A 69 -24.43 0.38 -2.61
CA ASN A 69 -23.34 1.31 -2.33
C ASN A 69 -22.53 0.82 -1.12
N VAL A 70 -21.40 0.17 -1.39
CA VAL A 70 -20.49 -0.37 -0.35
C VAL A 70 -19.76 0.72 0.45
N PHE A 71 -19.83 1.98 0.03
CA PHE A 71 -19.17 3.11 0.68
C PHE A 71 -20.08 3.86 1.65
N GLU A 72 -21.38 3.56 1.67
CA GLU A 72 -22.35 4.12 2.60
C GLU A 72 -22.75 3.08 3.65
N GLY A 73 -22.54 3.43 4.92
CA GLY A 73 -22.65 2.45 5.99
C GLY A 73 -22.23 3.00 7.34
N LYS A 74 -21.87 2.08 8.23
CA LYS A 74 -21.41 2.41 9.59
C LYS A 74 -20.35 1.43 10.05
N TRP A 75 -19.48 1.90 10.94
CA TRP A 75 -18.59 1.02 11.69
C TRP A 75 -19.39 0.30 12.77
N VAL A 76 -19.32 -1.03 12.73
CA VAL A 76 -19.91 -1.91 13.74
C VAL A 76 -18.80 -2.59 14.52
N TRP A 77 -19.01 -2.71 15.83
CA TRP A 77 -18.11 -3.48 16.68
C TRP A 77 -18.32 -4.97 16.40
N GLU A 78 -17.25 -5.68 16.06
CA GLU A 78 -17.25 -7.12 15.77
C GLU A 78 -15.95 -7.71 16.33
N ASN A 79 -16.05 -8.53 17.38
CA ASN A 79 -14.88 -9.09 18.06
C ASN A 79 -14.75 -10.61 17.89
N VAL A 80 -15.66 -11.25 17.15
CA VAL A 80 -15.60 -12.69 16.86
C VAL A 80 -14.75 -12.94 15.62
N SER A 81 -14.95 -12.15 14.56
CA SER A 81 -14.31 -12.37 13.26
C SER A 81 -13.24 -11.34 12.90
N PHE A 82 -13.10 -10.26 13.68
CA PHE A 82 -12.08 -9.23 13.48
C PHE A 82 -11.09 -9.19 14.66
N PRO A 83 -9.81 -8.84 14.41
CA PRO A 83 -9.23 -8.56 13.09
C PRO A 83 -9.07 -9.83 12.22
N LEU A 84 -8.98 -9.63 10.90
CA LEU A 84 -8.85 -10.72 9.92
C LEU A 84 -7.58 -11.57 10.12
N TYR A 85 -6.53 -10.94 10.65
CA TYR A 85 -5.25 -11.54 11.00
C TYR A 85 -4.66 -10.83 12.23
N THR A 86 -3.68 -11.44 12.90
CA THR A 86 -2.90 -10.74 13.94
C THR A 86 -1.59 -10.23 13.36
N GLU A 87 -0.97 -9.25 14.02
CA GLU A 87 0.35 -8.77 13.62
C GLU A 87 1.29 -9.98 13.49
N GLU A 88 1.40 -10.84 14.49
CA GLU A 88 2.30 -12.03 14.51
C GLU A 88 2.07 -12.99 13.33
N SER A 89 0.83 -13.13 12.87
CA SER A 89 0.50 -14.04 11.77
C SER A 89 0.91 -13.54 10.39
N CYS A 90 1.28 -12.25 10.25
CA CYS A 90 1.72 -11.63 9.00
C CYS A 90 3.20 -11.19 9.08
N PRO A 91 4.13 -11.99 8.52
CA PRO A 91 5.57 -11.70 8.59
C PRO A 91 6.01 -10.53 7.68
N TYR A 92 5.13 -10.09 6.77
CA TYR A 92 5.42 -9.04 5.80
C TYR A 92 5.15 -7.62 6.34
N LEU A 93 4.51 -7.50 7.51
CA LEU A 93 4.22 -6.19 8.10
C LEU A 93 5.52 -5.48 8.50
N VAL A 94 5.67 -4.25 8.03
CA VAL A 94 6.80 -3.39 8.37
C VAL A 94 6.64 -2.76 9.75
N LYS A 95 7.74 -2.25 10.31
CA LYS A 95 7.77 -1.57 11.61
C LYS A 95 6.83 -0.37 11.67
N GLN A 96 6.62 0.33 10.56
CA GLN A 96 5.77 1.53 10.54
C GLN A 96 4.32 1.26 10.99
N VAL A 97 3.79 0.06 10.74
CA VAL A 97 2.36 -0.27 10.88
C VAL A 97 2.06 -1.27 12.00
N THR A 98 3.09 -1.81 12.65
CA THR A 98 2.96 -2.87 13.68
C THR A 98 2.84 -2.28 15.08
N CYS A 99 1.75 -1.54 15.29
CA CYS A 99 1.53 -0.72 16.46
C CYS A 99 1.59 -1.50 17.78
N GLN A 100 1.00 -2.70 17.84
CA GLN A 100 1.04 -3.50 19.05
C GLN A 100 2.45 -4.03 19.33
N ARG A 101 3.17 -4.53 18.32
CA ARG A 101 4.60 -4.90 18.49
C ARG A 101 5.45 -3.70 18.91
N ASN A 102 5.08 -2.49 18.51
CA ASN A 102 5.73 -1.24 18.90
C ASN A 102 5.29 -0.71 20.28
N GLY A 103 4.41 -1.44 20.97
CA GLY A 103 4.00 -1.17 22.35
C GLY A 103 2.76 -0.29 22.49
N ARG A 104 1.85 -0.31 21.50
CA ARG A 104 0.50 0.25 21.65
C ARG A 104 -0.30 -0.58 22.66
N PRO A 105 -0.81 0.03 23.75
CA PRO A 105 -1.43 -0.72 24.84
C PRO A 105 -2.88 -1.12 24.54
N ASP A 106 -3.61 -0.30 23.78
CA ASP A 106 -4.99 -0.60 23.37
C ASP A 106 -5.03 -1.42 22.08
N SER A 107 -6.14 -2.12 21.88
CA SER A 107 -6.33 -3.02 20.72
C SER A 107 -7.72 -2.94 20.09
N LEU A 108 -8.61 -2.12 20.68
CA LEU A 108 -10.02 -2.03 20.29
C LEU A 108 -10.20 -1.57 18.84
N TYR A 109 -9.29 -0.74 18.34
CA TYR A 109 -9.31 -0.23 16.97
C TYR A 109 -9.32 -1.36 15.90
N LYS A 110 -8.86 -2.56 16.25
CA LYS A 110 -8.80 -3.73 15.35
C LYS A 110 -10.14 -4.44 15.19
N ASN A 111 -11.10 -4.18 16.07
CA ASN A 111 -12.38 -4.92 16.15
C ASN A 111 -13.56 -4.15 15.54
N TRP A 112 -13.28 -3.18 14.67
CA TRP A 112 -14.29 -2.46 13.93
C TRP A 112 -14.39 -3.03 12.51
N ARG A 113 -15.60 -3.41 12.12
CA ARG A 113 -15.95 -3.84 10.77
C ARG A 113 -16.81 -2.77 10.11
N TRP A 114 -16.59 -2.52 8.82
CA TRP A 114 -17.49 -1.68 8.05
C TRP A 114 -18.71 -2.47 7.58
N GLN A 115 -19.90 -1.95 7.87
CA GLN A 115 -21.17 -2.52 7.45
C GLN A 115 -21.86 -1.55 6.48
N PRO A 116 -21.88 -1.86 5.17
CA PRO A 116 -22.71 -1.13 4.22
C PRO A 116 -24.20 -1.21 4.59
N ASN A 117 -24.96 -0.17 4.24
CA ASN A 117 -26.38 -0.09 4.59
C ASN A 117 -27.26 -1.10 3.81
N GLY A 118 -26.89 -1.41 2.57
CA GLY A 118 -27.70 -2.20 1.64
C GLY A 118 -27.21 -3.62 1.38
N CYS A 119 -26.05 -4.02 1.90
CA CYS A 119 -25.49 -5.35 1.69
C CYS A 119 -24.40 -5.69 2.71
N ASP A 120 -23.94 -6.94 2.68
CA ASP A 120 -22.78 -7.41 3.41
C ASP A 120 -21.54 -7.46 2.51
N LEU A 121 -20.38 -7.10 3.07
CA LEU A 121 -19.10 -7.38 2.44
C LEU A 121 -18.79 -8.89 2.51
N PRO A 122 -18.07 -9.45 1.49
CA PRO A 122 -17.66 -10.85 1.47
C PRO A 122 -16.97 -11.31 2.75
N SER A 123 -17.13 -12.60 3.08
CA SER A 123 -16.66 -13.15 4.33
C SER A 123 -15.13 -13.13 4.48
N PRO A 124 -14.60 -12.72 5.65
CA PRO A 124 -13.21 -12.90 6.08
C PRO A 124 -12.65 -14.31 5.86
N LEU A 125 -13.48 -15.34 6.03
CA LEU A 125 -13.07 -16.75 5.92
C LEU A 125 -12.69 -17.11 4.49
N TYR A 126 -13.41 -16.56 3.50
CA TYR A 126 -13.15 -16.79 2.09
C TYR A 126 -11.80 -16.17 1.66
N LEU A 127 -11.47 -14.98 2.20
CA LEU A 127 -10.15 -14.34 2.02
C LEU A 127 -9.00 -15.18 2.61
N LYS A 128 -9.25 -15.86 3.74
CA LYS A 128 -8.26 -16.68 4.45
C LYS A 128 -8.02 -18.02 3.77
N GLU A 129 -9.06 -18.67 3.28
CA GLU A 129 -9.00 -20.00 2.65
C GLU A 129 -8.24 -20.01 1.32
N ARG A 130 -8.34 -18.93 0.54
CA ARG A 130 -7.75 -18.87 -0.81
C ARG A 130 -6.28 -18.43 -0.86
N ASN A 131 -5.64 -18.14 0.28
CA ASN A 131 -4.25 -17.62 0.34
C ASN A 131 -4.00 -16.38 -0.55
N LEU A 132 -5.05 -15.65 -0.97
CA LEU A 132 -4.93 -14.55 -1.95
C LEU A 132 -4.20 -13.32 -1.38
N LEU A 133 -4.07 -13.23 -0.06
CA LEU A 133 -3.33 -12.17 0.63
C LEU A 133 -1.81 -12.41 0.68
N LYS A 134 -1.28 -13.46 0.03
CA LYS A 134 0.14 -13.83 0.13
C LYS A 134 1.03 -13.32 -0.99
N GLU A 135 0.50 -12.56 -1.95
CA GLU A 135 1.32 -12.07 -3.06
C GLU A 135 1.85 -10.65 -2.75
N TYR A 136 3.01 -10.59 -2.09
CA TYR A 136 3.81 -9.39 -2.04
C TYR A 136 4.50 -9.22 -3.41
N LEU A 137 3.93 -8.41 -4.29
CA LEU A 137 4.68 -7.86 -5.40
C LEU A 137 5.59 -6.76 -4.84
N PRO A 138 6.93 -6.89 -4.91
CA PRO A 138 7.81 -5.81 -4.49
C PRO A 138 7.49 -4.57 -5.32
N GLY A 139 6.96 -3.54 -4.64
CA GLY A 139 6.73 -2.24 -5.25
C GLY A 139 8.02 -1.74 -5.85
N ARG A 140 8.09 -1.63 -7.18
CA ARG A 140 9.22 -1.00 -7.86
C ARG A 140 9.05 0.50 -7.66
N SER A 141 9.78 1.09 -6.71
CA SER A 141 9.85 2.55 -6.61
C SER A 141 10.55 3.08 -7.85
N SER A 142 9.79 3.45 -8.88
CA SER A 142 10.35 4.25 -9.97
C SER A 142 10.58 5.65 -9.42
N LYS A 143 11.84 6.04 -9.20
CA LYS A 143 12.20 7.44 -9.02
C LYS A 143 12.11 8.14 -10.37
N SER A 144 10.90 8.39 -10.86
CA SER A 144 10.69 9.30 -11.98
C SER A 144 10.59 10.71 -11.44
N ARG A 145 11.70 11.46 -11.48
CA ARG A 145 11.61 12.92 -11.58
C ARG A 145 11.55 13.23 -13.07
N TYR A 146 10.42 13.78 -13.50
CA TYR A 146 10.23 14.26 -14.87
C TYR A 146 10.51 15.76 -14.90
N GLY A 147 11.31 16.23 -15.85
CA GLY A 147 11.66 17.65 -16.02
C GLY A 147 13.04 18.07 -15.48
N ASN A 148 13.45 19.28 -15.84
CA ASN A 148 14.67 19.92 -15.37
C ASN A 148 14.46 20.43 -13.93
N PRO A 149 15.29 20.04 -12.94
CA PRO A 149 15.19 20.54 -11.56
C PRO A 149 15.27 22.07 -11.42
N GLU A 150 15.78 22.75 -12.44
CA GLU A 150 15.92 24.22 -12.46
C GLU A 150 14.65 24.94 -12.98
N GLU A 151 13.67 24.21 -13.51
CA GLU A 151 12.40 24.75 -14.04
C GLU A 151 11.20 24.25 -13.22
N VAL A 152 11.29 24.37 -11.88
CA VAL A 152 10.16 24.03 -11.00
C VAL A 152 9.22 25.22 -10.92
N GLN A 153 8.00 25.03 -11.43
CA GLN A 153 6.92 26.00 -11.28
C GLN A 153 6.02 25.62 -10.10
N GLU A 154 5.72 26.61 -9.25
CA GLU A 154 4.77 26.44 -8.16
C GLU A 154 3.34 26.60 -8.68
N TYR A 155 2.48 25.67 -8.27
CA TYR A 155 1.04 25.66 -8.57
C TYR A 155 0.27 25.55 -7.26
N ASN A 156 -0.97 26.05 -7.25
CA ASN A 156 -1.91 25.69 -6.19
C ASN A 156 -2.08 24.16 -6.17
N VAL A 157 -2.21 23.58 -4.97
CA VAL A 157 -2.40 22.13 -4.75
C VAL A 157 -3.51 21.56 -5.62
N THR A 158 -4.65 22.25 -5.75
CA THR A 158 -5.78 21.78 -6.58
C THR A 158 -5.45 21.78 -8.07
N THR A 159 -4.77 22.82 -8.56
CA THR A 159 -4.28 22.89 -9.94
C THR A 159 -3.24 21.80 -10.21
N ALA A 160 -2.28 21.61 -9.31
CA ALA A 160 -1.25 20.59 -9.43
C ALA A 160 -1.87 19.17 -9.42
N TYR A 161 -2.86 18.94 -8.55
CA TYR A 161 -3.56 17.67 -8.45
C TYR A 161 -4.35 17.37 -9.73
N ARG A 162 -5.10 18.34 -10.26
CA ARG A 162 -5.83 18.21 -11.52
C ARG A 162 -4.88 17.88 -12.68
N LEU A 163 -3.78 18.63 -12.82
CA LEU A 163 -2.80 18.38 -13.88
C LEU A 163 -2.19 16.96 -13.78
N ALA A 164 -1.84 16.52 -12.57
CA ALA A 164 -1.31 15.19 -12.36
C ALA A 164 -2.34 14.10 -12.70
N LEU A 165 -3.60 14.29 -12.29
CA LEU A 165 -4.67 13.34 -12.53
C LEU A 165 -5.06 13.28 -14.01
N GLU A 166 -5.13 14.41 -14.71
CA GLU A 166 -5.35 14.46 -16.17
C GLU A 166 -4.21 13.80 -16.94
N THR A 167 -2.96 13.96 -16.48
CA THR A 167 -1.81 13.27 -17.07
C THR A 167 -1.94 11.75 -16.90
N TRP A 168 -2.33 11.29 -15.72
CA TRP A 168 -2.61 9.88 -15.47
C TRP A 168 -3.79 9.37 -16.32
N ALA A 169 -4.88 10.13 -16.41
CA ALA A 169 -6.06 9.81 -17.21
C ALA A 169 -5.72 9.62 -18.70
N ASN A 170 -4.94 10.54 -19.27
CA ASN A 170 -4.45 10.43 -20.65
C ASN A 170 -3.57 9.19 -20.87
N TRP A 171 -2.76 8.82 -19.87
CA TRP A 171 -1.97 7.60 -19.93
C TRP A 171 -2.86 6.35 -19.89
N ILE A 172 -3.88 6.34 -19.02
CA ILE A 172 -4.85 5.24 -18.93
C ILE A 172 -5.55 5.00 -20.27
N GLU A 173 -6.07 6.06 -20.89
CA GLU A 173 -6.77 6.01 -22.19
C GLU A 173 -5.92 5.42 -23.32
N SER A 174 -4.61 5.66 -23.29
CA SER A 174 -3.69 5.22 -24.35
C SER A 174 -3.02 3.88 -24.08
N SER A 175 -3.00 3.41 -22.83
CA SER A 175 -2.16 2.29 -22.40
C SER A 175 -2.92 1.09 -21.85
N ILE A 176 -4.17 1.27 -21.40
CA ILE A 176 -4.94 0.21 -20.75
C ILE A 176 -5.89 -0.48 -21.74
N ASN A 177 -5.83 -1.82 -21.78
CA ASN A 177 -6.80 -2.63 -22.51
C ASN A 177 -7.94 -3.05 -21.57
N ASN A 178 -9.10 -2.40 -21.72
CA ASN A 178 -10.31 -2.63 -20.92
C ASN A 178 -10.92 -4.05 -21.03
N GLN A 179 -10.48 -4.87 -21.99
CA GLN A 179 -10.93 -6.27 -22.11
C GLN A 179 -10.13 -7.21 -21.20
N THR A 180 -8.94 -6.80 -20.77
CA THR A 180 -7.99 -7.67 -20.06
C THR A 180 -7.49 -7.07 -18.75
N GLN A 181 -7.78 -5.79 -18.51
CA GLN A 181 -7.27 -5.03 -17.38
C GLN A 181 -8.41 -4.27 -16.73
N GLU A 182 -8.47 -4.38 -15.41
CA GLU A 182 -9.35 -3.58 -14.55
C GLU A 182 -8.52 -2.49 -13.88
N VAL A 183 -9.09 -1.29 -13.77
CA VAL A 183 -8.44 -0.15 -13.14
C VAL A 183 -9.24 0.26 -11.93
N PHE A 184 -8.55 0.42 -10.80
CA PHE A 184 -9.11 0.92 -9.56
C PHE A 184 -8.45 2.24 -9.21
N PHE A 185 -9.23 3.20 -8.73
CA PHE A 185 -8.71 4.45 -8.18
C PHE A 185 -9.24 4.63 -6.76
N THR A 186 -8.35 4.64 -5.78
CA THR A 186 -8.71 4.83 -4.37
C THR A 186 -8.75 6.30 -4.04
N SER A 187 -9.82 6.75 -3.37
CA SER A 187 -9.96 8.11 -2.89
C SER A 187 -8.95 8.43 -1.78
N MET A 188 -8.98 9.67 -1.27
CA MET A 188 -8.05 10.12 -0.24
C MET A 188 -8.16 9.31 1.05
N SER A 189 -7.01 8.89 1.57
CA SER A 189 -6.88 8.47 2.97
C SER A 189 -6.85 9.72 3.85
N PRO A 190 -7.78 9.90 4.80
CA PRO A 190 -7.84 11.08 5.65
C PRO A 190 -6.71 11.09 6.69
N THR A 191 -6.52 12.27 7.28
CA THR A 191 -5.57 12.50 8.37
C THR A 191 -6.30 13.05 9.60
N HIS A 192 -5.79 12.75 10.79
CA HIS A 192 -6.37 13.22 12.05
C HIS A 192 -5.36 14.06 12.84
N LEU A 193 -4.88 15.13 12.20
CA LEU A 193 -3.80 15.98 12.73
C LEU A 193 -4.24 16.81 13.94
N TRP A 194 -5.52 17.21 14.00
CA TRP A 194 -5.99 18.12 15.04
C TRP A 194 -7.32 17.69 15.65
N SER A 195 -7.29 17.42 16.95
CA SER A 195 -8.47 16.94 17.67
C SER A 195 -9.59 17.97 17.85
N TRP A 196 -9.36 19.26 17.58
CA TRP A 196 -10.45 20.25 17.61
C TRP A 196 -11.54 19.95 16.59
N GLU A 197 -11.24 19.20 15.52
CA GLU A 197 -12.19 18.82 14.48
C GLU A 197 -13.32 17.92 15.03
N TRP A 198 -13.00 17.02 15.97
CA TRP A 198 -13.98 16.14 16.61
C TRP A 198 -14.23 16.44 18.10
N ARG A 199 -13.44 17.35 18.70
CA ARG A 199 -13.55 17.79 20.09
C ARG A 199 -13.22 19.29 20.18
N PRO A 200 -14.20 20.18 19.96
CA PRO A 200 -13.98 21.64 19.94
C PRO A 200 -13.24 22.15 21.18
N GLY A 201 -12.22 22.99 20.97
CA GLY A 201 -11.36 23.54 22.03
C GLY A 201 -10.16 22.68 22.41
N SER A 202 -10.01 21.48 21.84
CA SER A 202 -8.85 20.60 22.07
C SER A 202 -7.63 21.01 21.22
N ASN A 203 -6.42 20.92 21.78
CA ASN A 203 -5.15 21.17 21.05
C ASN A 203 -4.29 19.91 20.92
N GLU A 204 -4.91 18.74 21.08
CA GLU A 204 -4.29 17.42 20.92
C GLU A 204 -4.39 16.94 19.46
N ASN A 205 -3.91 15.74 19.18
CA ASN A 205 -3.99 15.07 17.89
C ASN A 205 -4.65 13.67 18.04
N CYS A 206 -4.38 12.74 17.12
CA CYS A 206 -4.88 11.36 17.18
C CYS A 206 -4.33 10.50 18.34
N TYR A 207 -3.35 10.98 19.09
CA TYR A 207 -2.79 10.24 20.23
C TYR A 207 -3.85 10.00 21.32
N ASN A 208 -3.85 8.79 21.88
CA ASN A 208 -4.83 8.31 22.88
C ASN A 208 -6.31 8.30 22.43
N GLU A 209 -6.60 8.51 21.15
CA GLU A 209 -7.92 8.26 20.59
C GLU A 209 -8.10 6.74 20.41
N THR A 210 -9.10 6.16 21.08
CA THR A 210 -9.31 4.69 21.15
C THR A 210 -10.62 4.21 20.56
N HIS A 211 -11.48 5.16 20.15
CA HIS A 211 -12.80 4.88 19.59
C HIS A 211 -13.05 5.75 18.36
N PRO A 212 -13.82 5.27 17.36
CA PRO A 212 -14.24 6.06 16.21
C PRO A 212 -15.07 7.28 16.60
N ILE A 213 -15.10 8.26 15.71
CA ILE A 213 -16.05 9.37 15.76
C ILE A 213 -17.47 8.82 15.56
N GLN A 214 -18.38 9.22 16.45
CA GLN A 214 -19.77 8.75 16.45
C GLN A 214 -20.72 9.65 15.65
N ALA A 215 -20.29 10.87 15.30
CA ALA A 215 -21.10 11.81 14.54
C ALA A 215 -21.23 11.33 13.09
N SER A 216 -22.44 10.97 12.65
CA SER A 216 -22.71 10.39 11.33
C SER A 216 -22.44 11.33 10.16
N THR A 217 -22.33 12.65 10.41
CA THR A 217 -22.11 13.69 9.39
C THR A 217 -20.72 14.32 9.50
N TYR A 218 -19.78 13.66 10.17
CA TYR A 218 -18.42 14.18 10.35
C TYR A 218 -17.66 14.25 9.02
N TRP A 219 -16.92 15.35 8.84
CA TRP A 219 -16.01 15.56 7.72
C TRP A 219 -14.82 16.41 8.18
N GLY A 220 -13.62 15.84 8.17
CA GLY A 220 -12.38 16.54 8.53
C GLY A 220 -11.88 17.49 7.44
N THR A 221 -11.13 18.51 7.84
CA THR A 221 -10.54 19.51 6.92
C THR A 221 -9.40 18.94 6.08
N GLY A 222 -8.80 17.82 6.51
CA GLY A 222 -7.78 17.10 5.75
C GLY A 222 -8.30 16.44 4.47
N SER A 223 -9.62 16.19 4.36
CA SER A 223 -10.26 15.64 3.17
C SER A 223 -10.85 16.75 2.31
N SER A 224 -10.10 17.18 1.31
CA SER A 224 -10.51 18.29 0.43
C SER A 224 -11.68 17.90 -0.48
N LEU A 225 -12.83 18.55 -0.31
CA LEU A 225 -13.97 18.40 -1.21
C LEU A 225 -13.62 18.81 -2.65
N GLU A 226 -12.83 19.87 -2.82
CA GLU A 226 -12.37 20.31 -4.14
C GLU A 226 -11.54 19.22 -4.86
N ILE A 227 -10.68 18.49 -4.13
CA ILE A 227 -9.94 17.37 -4.71
C ILE A 227 -10.87 16.20 -5.04
N MET A 228 -11.87 15.90 -4.20
CA MET A 228 -12.88 14.88 -4.51
C MET A 228 -13.66 15.23 -5.78
N ASP A 229 -14.04 16.50 -5.97
CA ASP A 229 -14.71 16.98 -7.17
C ASP A 229 -13.80 16.84 -8.41
N ILE A 230 -12.52 17.21 -8.30
CA ILE A 230 -11.53 16.99 -9.38
C ILE A 230 -11.43 15.52 -9.75
N ILE A 231 -11.39 14.61 -8.77
CA ILE A 231 -11.35 13.16 -9.02
C ILE A 231 -12.61 12.73 -9.77
N HIS A 232 -13.78 13.15 -9.29
CA HIS A 232 -15.05 12.83 -9.93
C HIS A 232 -15.10 13.30 -11.39
N ASP A 233 -14.75 14.58 -11.64
CA ASP A 233 -14.73 15.17 -12.99
C ASP A 233 -13.83 14.37 -13.94
N VAL A 234 -12.57 14.13 -13.53
CA VAL A 234 -11.59 13.47 -14.41
C VAL A 234 -11.97 12.02 -14.67
N LEU A 235 -12.48 11.30 -13.67
CA LEU A 235 -12.90 9.90 -13.85
C LEU A 235 -14.17 9.79 -14.70
N ALA A 236 -15.10 10.75 -14.62
CA ALA A 236 -16.33 10.75 -15.41
C ALA A 236 -16.07 10.93 -16.91
N ASP A 237 -14.99 11.63 -17.27
CA ASP A 237 -14.62 11.89 -18.67
C ASP A 237 -13.83 10.73 -19.33
N LEU A 238 -13.42 9.72 -18.56
CA LEU A 238 -12.70 8.55 -19.08
C LEU A 238 -13.61 7.61 -19.87
N LYS A 239 -13.08 7.07 -20.97
CA LYS A 239 -13.68 5.98 -21.75
C LYS A 239 -13.31 4.62 -21.16
N VAL A 240 -12.13 4.51 -20.55
CA VAL A 240 -11.73 3.33 -19.78
C VAL A 240 -12.52 3.30 -18.47
N ASN A 241 -13.16 2.17 -18.18
CA ASN A 241 -13.90 2.01 -16.93
C ASN A 241 -12.93 1.94 -15.75
N VAL A 242 -12.93 2.98 -14.91
CA VAL A 242 -12.18 3.03 -13.67
C VAL A 242 -13.15 2.85 -12.50
N THR A 243 -12.92 1.82 -11.68
CA THR A 243 -13.68 1.62 -10.44
C THR A 243 -13.14 2.54 -9.36
N PHE A 244 -13.95 3.51 -8.94
CA PHE A 244 -13.60 4.42 -7.86
C PHE A 244 -13.89 3.79 -6.49
N LEU A 245 -12.85 3.65 -5.66
CA LEU A 245 -12.95 3.16 -4.28
C LEU A 245 -13.02 4.36 -3.33
N ASN A 246 -14.24 4.81 -3.03
CA ASN A 246 -14.49 5.97 -2.17
C ASN A 246 -14.35 5.63 -0.67
N ILE A 247 -13.12 5.51 -0.20
CA ILE A 247 -12.77 5.17 1.18
C ILE A 247 -12.74 6.38 2.13
N THR A 248 -12.89 7.61 1.62
CA THR A 248 -12.58 8.83 2.39
C THR A 248 -13.48 8.95 3.61
N GLN A 249 -14.80 8.98 3.41
CA GLN A 249 -15.76 9.22 4.50
C GLN A 249 -15.76 8.10 5.54
N LEU A 250 -15.75 6.83 5.12
CA LEU A 250 -15.68 5.71 6.08
C LEU A 250 -14.39 5.78 6.92
N SER A 251 -13.28 6.27 6.34
CA SER A 251 -12.01 6.37 7.05
C SER A 251 -11.93 7.60 7.96
N GLU A 252 -12.68 8.68 7.67
CA GLU A 252 -12.77 9.90 8.50
C GLU A 252 -13.32 9.60 9.89
N PHE A 253 -14.14 8.55 10.05
CA PHE A 253 -14.60 8.16 11.38
C PHE A 253 -13.49 7.55 12.25
N ARG A 254 -12.36 7.14 11.68
CA ARG A 254 -11.41 6.21 12.30
C ARG A 254 -10.19 6.88 12.93
N LYS A 255 -10.39 8.01 13.62
CA LYS A 255 -9.35 8.69 14.40
C LYS A 255 -8.56 7.79 15.37
N ASP A 256 -9.14 6.65 15.76
CA ASP A 256 -8.55 5.66 16.66
C ASP A 256 -7.48 4.77 16.03
N ALA A 257 -7.44 4.65 14.71
CA ALA A 257 -6.67 3.57 14.05
C ALA A 257 -5.29 4.00 13.52
N HIS A 258 -4.87 5.25 13.76
CA HIS A 258 -3.56 5.73 13.33
C HIS A 258 -2.40 5.11 14.10
N THR A 259 -1.21 5.10 13.48
CA THR A 259 0.03 4.62 14.10
C THR A 259 0.46 5.45 15.29
N SER A 260 0.15 6.75 15.27
CA SER A 260 0.45 7.70 16.34
C SER A 260 1.94 7.63 16.71
N VAL A 261 2.29 7.45 17.99
CA VAL A 261 3.68 7.29 18.45
C VAL A 261 4.21 5.85 18.35
N TYR A 262 3.44 4.95 17.75
CA TYR A 262 3.76 3.52 17.62
C TYR A 262 4.19 3.16 16.20
N GLY A 263 4.76 4.13 15.47
CA GLY A 263 5.35 3.94 14.13
C GLY A 263 6.88 4.10 14.12
N GLU A 264 7.42 4.37 12.94
CA GLU A 264 8.83 4.68 12.74
C GLU A 264 9.06 6.05 12.11
N ARG A 265 10.24 6.62 12.35
CA ARG A 265 10.70 7.84 11.70
C ARG A 265 12.10 7.59 11.14
N ARG A 266 12.29 7.81 9.84
CA ARG A 266 13.57 7.58 9.13
C ARG A 266 14.10 6.15 9.33
N GLY A 267 13.22 5.14 9.24
CA GLY A 267 13.57 3.72 9.33
C GLY A 267 13.86 3.20 10.73
N LYS A 268 13.58 3.97 11.79
CA LYS A 268 13.78 3.58 13.19
C LYS A 268 12.52 3.85 14.02
N LEU A 269 12.21 2.95 14.93
CA LEU A 269 11.16 3.15 15.92
C LEU A 269 11.46 4.39 16.76
N LEU A 270 10.40 5.09 17.16
CA LEU A 270 10.51 6.25 18.04
C LEU A 270 11.11 5.83 19.41
N THR A 271 12.02 6.65 19.93
CA THR A 271 12.59 6.43 21.27
C THR A 271 11.54 6.71 22.36
N LYS A 272 11.82 6.33 23.61
CA LYS A 272 10.92 6.62 24.74
C LYS A 272 10.68 8.12 24.89
N GLU A 273 11.72 8.93 24.69
CA GLU A 273 11.68 10.38 24.77
C GLU A 273 10.79 10.95 23.66
N GLN A 274 10.94 10.48 22.42
CA GLN A 274 10.09 10.91 21.31
C GLN A 274 8.63 10.51 21.51
N ARG A 275 8.39 9.29 22.01
CA ARG A 275 7.04 8.80 22.31
C ARG A 275 6.37 9.59 23.44
N SER A 276 7.15 10.18 24.34
CA SER A 276 6.64 11.04 25.41
C SER A 276 6.21 12.43 24.92
N ASP A 277 6.47 12.76 23.65
CA ASP A 277 6.07 14.01 23.01
C ASP A 277 5.17 13.74 21.77
N PRO A 278 3.94 13.23 21.97
CA PRO A 278 3.03 12.91 20.87
C PRO A 278 2.66 14.13 20.03
N LYS A 279 2.77 15.36 20.56
CA LYS A 279 2.46 16.58 19.82
C LYS A 279 3.37 16.77 18.60
N ASN A 280 4.65 16.38 18.72
CA ASN A 280 5.63 16.54 17.65
C ASN A 280 5.97 15.22 16.93
N PHE A 281 5.61 14.07 17.51
CA PHE A 281 6.02 12.76 17.01
C PHE A 281 4.88 11.80 16.68
N ALA A 282 3.62 12.10 17.01
CA ALA A 282 2.51 11.26 16.59
C ALA A 282 2.32 11.36 15.07
N ASP A 283 2.26 10.20 14.43
CA ASP A 283 1.87 10.05 13.04
C ASP A 283 0.35 9.83 12.96
N CYS A 284 -0.36 10.88 12.56
CA CYS A 284 -1.82 10.86 12.36
C CYS A 284 -2.20 10.80 10.88
N ILE A 285 -1.34 10.15 10.09
CA ILE A 285 -1.50 9.95 8.64
C ILE A 285 -1.54 8.45 8.33
N HIS A 286 -0.57 7.69 8.84
CA HIS A 286 -0.49 6.24 8.60
C HIS A 286 -1.37 5.44 9.57
N TRP A 287 -1.72 4.23 9.17
CA TRP A 287 -2.65 3.34 9.88
C TRP A 287 -1.92 2.14 10.51
N CYS A 288 -2.37 1.73 11.69
CA CYS A 288 -1.98 0.44 12.25
C CYS A 288 -2.53 -0.70 11.39
N LEU A 289 -1.79 -1.80 11.29
CA LEU A 289 -2.24 -3.05 10.69
C LEU A 289 -2.16 -4.19 11.72
N PRO A 290 -3.20 -5.04 11.84
CA PRO A 290 -4.50 -4.95 11.16
C PRO A 290 -5.29 -3.70 11.57
N GLY A 291 -6.13 -3.18 10.69
CA GLY A 291 -6.85 -1.92 10.88
C GLY A 291 -7.62 -1.44 9.64
N VAL A 292 -7.77 -0.12 9.50
CA VAL A 292 -8.61 0.52 8.47
C VAL A 292 -8.27 0.08 7.04
N PRO A 293 -7.00 -0.06 6.63
CA PRO A 293 -6.68 -0.53 5.28
C PRO A 293 -7.17 -1.95 4.96
N ASP A 294 -7.42 -2.78 5.97
CA ASP A 294 -8.00 -4.11 5.75
C ASP A 294 -9.41 -3.99 5.19
N THR A 295 -10.22 -3.04 5.68
CA THR A 295 -11.54 -2.74 5.13
C THR A 295 -11.48 -2.21 3.69
N TRP A 296 -10.47 -1.42 3.34
CA TRP A 296 -10.27 -1.00 1.95
C TRP A 296 -10.01 -2.20 1.04
N ASN A 297 -9.23 -3.17 1.52
CA ASN A 297 -8.97 -4.42 0.81
C ASN A 297 -10.21 -5.33 0.73
N GLU A 298 -11.05 -5.37 1.77
CA GLU A 298 -12.34 -6.06 1.71
C GLU A 298 -13.25 -5.47 0.62
N ILE A 299 -13.29 -4.13 0.50
CA ILE A 299 -14.05 -3.44 -0.55
C ILE A 299 -13.45 -3.71 -1.94
N LEU A 300 -12.13 -3.60 -2.10
CA LEU A 300 -11.47 -3.95 -3.37
C LEU A 300 -11.79 -5.40 -3.77
N TYR A 301 -11.70 -6.32 -2.83
CA TYR A 301 -11.97 -7.73 -3.07
C TYR A 301 -13.42 -7.97 -3.50
N ALA A 302 -14.35 -7.30 -2.85
CA ALA A 302 -15.75 -7.26 -3.25
C ALA A 302 -15.95 -6.92 -4.74
N TYR A 303 -15.24 -5.92 -5.25
CA TYR A 303 -15.28 -5.57 -6.68
C TYR A 303 -14.61 -6.62 -7.57
N LEU A 304 -13.47 -7.16 -7.18
CA LEU A 304 -12.79 -8.22 -7.94
C LEU A 304 -13.67 -9.47 -8.10
N LEU A 305 -14.40 -9.86 -7.04
CA LEU A 305 -15.36 -10.96 -7.10
C LEU A 305 -16.56 -10.63 -7.98
N LYS A 306 -17.06 -9.39 -7.95
CA LYS A 306 -18.12 -8.95 -8.86
C LYS A 306 -17.68 -9.06 -10.31
N SER A 307 -16.48 -8.58 -10.65
CA SER A 307 -15.97 -8.61 -12.01
C SER A 307 -15.75 -10.04 -12.55
N HIS A 308 -15.15 -10.92 -11.74
CA HIS A 308 -14.97 -12.32 -12.12
C HIS A 308 -16.31 -13.00 -12.50
N ARG A 309 -17.43 -12.57 -11.93
CA ARG A 309 -18.76 -13.13 -12.25
C ARG A 309 -19.31 -12.63 -13.58
N ASN A 310 -18.99 -11.41 -13.99
CA ASN A 310 -19.41 -10.86 -15.29
C ASN A 310 -18.67 -11.50 -16.47
N HIS A 311 -17.54 -12.17 -16.20
CA HIS A 311 -16.73 -12.85 -17.20
C HIS A 311 -16.97 -14.38 -17.31
N LEU A 312 -17.83 -14.94 -16.43
CA LEU A 312 -18.30 -16.34 -16.48
C LEU A 312 -19.63 -16.44 -17.23
#